data_AF-A0A926CHX8-F1
#
_entry.id   AF-A0A926CHX8-F1
#
_cell.length_a   1.000
_cell.length_b   1.000
_cell.length_c   1.000
_cell.angle_alpha   90.00
_cell.angle_beta   90.00
_cell.angle_gamma   90.00
#
_symmetry.space_group_name_H-M   'P 1'
#
loop_
_entity.id
_entity.type
_entity.pdbx_description
1 polymer ?
#
loop_
_entity_poly.entity_id
_entity_poly.type
_entity_poly.pdbx_seq_one_letter_code
_entity_poly.pdbx_strand_id
1 'polypeptide(L)'
;MSLAVDTHSTADQDAMLLTPNRFINRELSWLAFNFRVLEEALDQRTPLLERVKFIAIFNTNLDEFFMVRVAGIKEQVAEGVTACSPDGATPTEQLANIRREVLHQRELMHRCWLDDIMPKLRQQGIHVLEYKELNDAQRAACRDYFVREVFPVLTPLAFDPSHPFPHISNLSINLAVVVDDPEEGELFARVKVPAVLPRLVPISGGPCDGPAHVPPERRYCFAWLDQVIAANIEALFPGVAVVETYAFRVTRDADMEIAEEEASDLLRTIELSVRQRRFGAVVRLSFHNSLPQRIRDLLLANLKLSANDMYETEGPLGLSDMFALNKLDRPDLKDPPYYPRTPSPLRVRAGSDIFAAIRQQDILLHHPFDSFQPVIDLIQAAAEDPDVLAIKQTLYRVGSKSPIVNALMNAREQDKQVTVLVELKARFDEENNITWARALERAGVHVVYGLVGLKTHAKLALIVRREHDGLRRYVHLGTGNYNATTARLYTDLGMLTCQPDLGSDVSELFNFLTGYSRQSHYRKLLVAPVELRPG
;
A
#
# COMPACT_ATOMS: atom_id res chain seq x y z
N MET A 1 9.79 -61.53 -4.05
CA MET A 1 9.25 -60.90 -5.26
C MET A 1 9.26 -59.41 -5.00
N SER A 2 10.28 -58.73 -5.54
CA SER A 2 10.56 -57.31 -5.32
C SER A 2 9.53 -56.49 -6.09
N LEU A 3 8.70 -55.72 -5.40
CA LEU A 3 7.90 -54.66 -6.02
C LEU A 3 8.79 -53.42 -6.08
N ALA A 4 9.53 -53.29 -7.18
CA ALA A 4 10.10 -52.03 -7.58
C ALA A 4 8.92 -51.06 -7.83
N VAL A 5 8.79 -50.05 -6.99
CA VAL A 5 7.91 -48.91 -7.26
C VAL A 5 8.59 -48.13 -8.39
N ASP A 6 7.93 -48.06 -9.54
CA ASP A 6 8.32 -47.26 -10.69
C ASP A 6 8.48 -45.79 -10.30
N THR A 7 9.71 -45.38 -10.00
CA THR A 7 10.10 -43.98 -9.77
C THR A 7 10.27 -43.21 -11.09
N HIS A 8 10.14 -43.87 -12.23
CA HIS A 8 10.25 -43.25 -13.55
C HIS A 8 8.92 -42.68 -14.09
N SER A 9 7.75 -43.04 -13.52
CA SER A 9 6.45 -42.58 -14.03
C SER A 9 6.04 -41.18 -13.56
N THR A 10 6.56 -40.68 -12.44
CA THR A 10 6.13 -39.39 -11.88
C THR A 10 6.89 -38.21 -12.50
N ALA A 11 8.18 -38.37 -12.79
CA ALA A 11 9.00 -37.32 -13.39
C ALA A 11 8.53 -36.95 -14.82
N ASP A 12 8.13 -37.92 -15.63
CA ASP A 12 7.60 -37.69 -16.98
C ASP A 12 6.18 -37.09 -16.96
N GLN A 13 5.35 -37.43 -15.96
CA GLN A 13 4.04 -36.79 -15.77
C GLN A 13 4.15 -35.34 -15.27
N ASP A 14 5.08 -35.06 -14.35
CA ASP A 14 5.39 -33.71 -13.87
C ASP A 14 6.01 -32.84 -15.00
N ALA A 15 6.89 -33.41 -15.83
CA ALA A 15 7.44 -32.73 -17.00
C ALA A 15 6.36 -32.42 -18.06
N MET A 16 5.36 -33.29 -18.22
CA MET A 16 4.23 -33.06 -19.14
C MET A 16 3.22 -32.02 -18.61
N LEU A 17 3.11 -31.86 -17.27
CA LEU A 17 2.30 -30.83 -16.61
C LEU A 17 2.95 -29.44 -16.64
N LEU A 18 4.29 -29.36 -16.69
CA LEU A 18 5.08 -28.13 -16.70
C LEU A 18 5.40 -27.60 -18.11
N THR A 19 4.50 -27.78 -19.08
CA THR A 19 4.70 -27.21 -20.42
C THR A 19 4.42 -25.70 -20.41
N PRO A 20 5.31 -24.84 -20.97
CA PRO A 20 5.19 -23.38 -20.91
C PRO A 20 3.82 -22.83 -21.33
N ASN A 21 3.23 -23.40 -22.38
CA ASN A 21 1.93 -22.98 -22.93
C ASN A 21 0.72 -23.24 -22.01
N ARG A 22 0.90 -23.90 -20.87
CA ARG A 22 -0.15 -24.13 -19.86
C ARG A 22 -0.19 -23.07 -18.76
N PHE A 23 0.83 -22.22 -18.68
CA PHE A 23 0.93 -21.19 -17.66
C PHE A 23 0.80 -19.80 -18.28
N ILE A 24 0.15 -18.91 -17.53
CA ILE A 24 0.17 -17.49 -17.82
C ILE A 24 1.33 -16.89 -17.03
N ASN A 25 2.09 -15.98 -17.66
CA ASN A 25 3.11 -15.23 -16.95
C ASN A 25 2.49 -14.50 -15.75
N ARG A 26 3.06 -14.70 -14.56
CA ARG A 26 2.56 -14.10 -13.32
C ARG A 26 2.47 -12.58 -13.39
N GLU A 27 3.47 -11.94 -13.99
CA GLU A 27 3.57 -10.48 -14.00
C GLU A 27 2.62 -9.87 -15.03
N LEU A 28 2.43 -10.52 -16.17
CA LEU A 28 1.38 -10.14 -17.13
C LEU A 28 -0.02 -10.38 -16.57
N SER A 29 -0.22 -11.47 -15.81
CA SER A 29 -1.48 -11.71 -15.10
C SER A 29 -1.76 -10.62 -14.07
N TRP A 30 -0.75 -10.15 -13.34
CA TRP A 30 -0.87 -9.02 -12.42
C TRP A 30 -1.22 -7.72 -13.16
N LEU A 31 -0.58 -7.44 -14.31
CA LEU A 31 -0.91 -6.27 -15.13
C LEU A 31 -2.34 -6.34 -15.68
N ALA A 32 -2.83 -7.53 -16.05
CA ALA A 32 -4.22 -7.73 -16.45
C ALA A 32 -5.21 -7.49 -15.29
N PHE A 33 -4.84 -7.90 -14.07
CA PHE A 33 -5.60 -7.53 -12.87
C PHE A 33 -5.64 -6.02 -12.66
N ASN A 34 -4.50 -5.33 -12.73
CA ASN A 34 -4.48 -3.87 -12.55
C ASN A 34 -5.22 -3.16 -13.71
N PHE A 35 -5.25 -3.74 -14.90
CA PHE A 35 -6.09 -3.25 -15.98
C PHE A 35 -7.58 -3.34 -15.65
N ARG A 36 -8.05 -4.38 -14.96
CA ARG A 36 -9.43 -4.43 -14.45
C ARG A 36 -9.73 -3.27 -13.48
N VAL A 37 -8.76 -2.85 -12.69
CA VAL A 37 -8.89 -1.65 -11.84
C VAL A 37 -9.03 -0.37 -12.69
N LEU A 38 -8.28 -0.28 -13.79
CA LEU A 38 -8.42 0.83 -14.74
C LEU A 38 -9.79 0.81 -15.43
N GLU A 39 -10.33 -0.36 -15.77
CA GLU A 39 -11.66 -0.48 -16.39
C GLU A 39 -12.77 0.15 -15.54
N GLU A 40 -12.69 0.09 -14.21
CA GLU A 40 -13.62 0.80 -13.32
C GLU A 40 -13.57 2.34 -13.49
N ALA A 41 -12.41 2.89 -13.87
CA ALA A 41 -12.28 4.30 -14.24
C ALA A 41 -12.73 4.58 -15.69
N LEU A 42 -12.68 3.59 -16.58
CA LEU A 42 -13.15 3.71 -17.96
C LEU A 42 -14.68 3.60 -18.06
N ASP A 43 -15.30 2.90 -17.12
CA ASP A 43 -16.74 2.68 -17.07
C ASP A 43 -17.50 3.97 -16.71
N GLN A 44 -18.45 4.33 -17.58
CA GLN A 44 -19.29 5.52 -17.42
C GLN A 44 -20.40 5.34 -16.38
N ARG A 45 -20.66 4.10 -15.94
CA ARG A 45 -21.62 3.78 -14.87
C ARG A 45 -21.06 4.13 -13.49
N THR A 46 -19.73 4.14 -13.35
CA THR A 46 -19.04 4.48 -12.12
C THR A 46 -19.15 5.99 -11.86
N PRO A 47 -19.54 6.44 -10.65
CA PRO A 47 -19.62 7.86 -10.34
C PRO A 47 -18.30 8.59 -10.57
N LEU A 48 -18.35 9.87 -10.94
CA LEU A 48 -17.19 10.59 -11.47
C LEU A 48 -16.00 10.63 -10.50
N LEU A 49 -16.21 10.87 -9.21
CA LEU A 49 -15.11 10.89 -8.23
C LEU A 49 -14.64 9.48 -7.88
N GLU A 50 -15.47 8.45 -8.08
CA GLU A 50 -15.05 7.05 -7.98
C GLU A 50 -14.15 6.65 -9.16
N ARG A 51 -14.43 7.15 -10.37
CA ARG A 51 -13.51 6.99 -11.51
C ARG A 51 -12.15 7.63 -11.23
N VAL A 52 -12.13 8.83 -10.65
CA VAL A 52 -10.89 9.48 -10.18
C VAL A 52 -10.17 8.63 -9.12
N LYS A 53 -10.91 8.06 -8.16
CA LYS A 53 -10.37 7.13 -7.16
C LYS A 53 -9.72 5.92 -7.84
N PHE A 54 -10.34 5.32 -8.84
CA PHE A 54 -9.78 4.17 -9.57
C PHE A 54 -8.52 4.52 -10.38
N ILE A 55 -8.42 5.72 -10.98
CA ILE A 55 -7.17 6.22 -11.57
C ILE A 55 -6.05 6.28 -10.52
N ALA A 56 -6.35 6.78 -9.32
CA ALA A 56 -5.39 6.86 -8.23
C ALA A 56 -4.98 5.46 -7.71
N ILE A 57 -5.92 4.52 -7.58
CA ILE A 57 -5.66 3.13 -7.20
C ILE A 57 -4.77 2.46 -8.26
N PHE A 58 -5.12 2.56 -9.54
CA PHE A 58 -4.34 1.98 -10.65
C PHE A 58 -2.87 2.43 -10.61
N ASN A 59 -2.63 3.73 -10.41
CA ASN A 59 -1.27 4.29 -10.33
C ASN A 59 -0.54 3.86 -9.05
N THR A 60 -1.24 3.77 -7.92
CA THR A 60 -0.67 3.29 -6.65
C THR A 60 -0.24 1.82 -6.75
N ASN A 61 -1.11 0.97 -7.31
CA ASN A 61 -0.80 -0.43 -7.59
C ASN A 61 0.40 -0.55 -8.54
N LEU A 62 0.41 0.25 -9.61
CA LEU A 62 1.50 0.23 -10.58
C LEU A 62 2.81 0.69 -9.95
N ASP A 63 2.79 1.70 -9.09
CA ASP A 63 3.96 2.09 -8.30
C ASP A 63 4.50 0.91 -7.50
N GLU A 64 3.66 0.21 -6.73
CA GLU A 64 4.04 -0.99 -5.96
C GLU A 64 4.62 -2.10 -6.84
N PHE A 65 3.99 -2.37 -7.98
CA PHE A 65 4.47 -3.37 -8.93
C PHE A 65 5.88 -3.05 -9.44
N PHE A 66 6.17 -1.78 -9.73
CA PHE A 66 7.52 -1.37 -10.10
C PHE A 66 8.50 -1.50 -8.93
N MET A 67 8.11 -1.06 -7.73
CA MET A 67 8.95 -1.09 -6.54
C MET A 67 9.34 -2.50 -6.11
N VAL A 68 8.53 -3.51 -6.42
CA VAL A 68 8.74 -4.89 -5.93
C VAL A 68 9.02 -5.86 -7.08
N ARG A 69 8.10 -5.98 -8.04
CA ARG A 69 8.17 -7.01 -9.09
C ARG A 69 9.21 -6.66 -10.15
N VAL A 70 9.11 -5.46 -10.72
CA VAL A 70 10.05 -5.01 -11.76
C VAL A 70 11.45 -4.87 -11.19
N ALA A 71 11.58 -4.38 -9.95
CA ALA A 71 12.85 -4.31 -9.24
C ALA A 71 13.54 -5.68 -9.16
N GLY A 72 12.87 -6.70 -8.65
CA GLY A 72 13.44 -8.06 -8.55
C GLY A 72 13.80 -8.68 -9.89
N ILE A 73 13.02 -8.44 -10.95
CA ILE A 73 13.37 -8.95 -12.30
C ILE A 73 14.58 -8.19 -12.86
N LYS A 74 14.72 -6.90 -12.58
CA LYS A 74 15.91 -6.13 -12.99
C LYS A 74 17.17 -6.59 -12.26
N GLU A 75 17.05 -6.95 -10.98
CA GLU A 75 18.14 -7.55 -10.21
C GLU A 75 18.58 -8.88 -10.81
N GLN A 76 17.63 -9.77 -11.14
CA GLN A 76 17.92 -11.03 -11.86
C GLN A 76 18.68 -10.80 -13.16
N VAL A 77 18.29 -9.80 -13.96
CA VAL A 77 19.00 -9.44 -15.20
C VAL A 77 20.41 -8.94 -14.90
N ALA A 78 20.59 -8.11 -13.87
CA ALA A 78 21.90 -7.58 -13.48
C ALA A 78 22.85 -8.68 -12.98
N GLU A 79 22.32 -9.71 -12.32
CA GLU A 79 23.05 -10.90 -11.87
C GLU A 79 23.30 -11.94 -12.99
N GLY A 80 22.75 -11.71 -14.19
CA GLY A 80 22.92 -12.63 -15.32
C GLY A 80 22.07 -13.91 -15.23
N VAL A 81 20.98 -13.88 -14.45
CA VAL A 81 20.04 -15.01 -14.35
C VAL A 81 19.35 -15.23 -15.69
N THR A 82 19.45 -16.44 -16.23
CA THR A 82 18.83 -16.85 -17.50
C THR A 82 17.70 -17.87 -17.32
N ALA A 83 17.42 -18.27 -16.07
CA ALA A 83 16.35 -19.21 -15.77
C ALA A 83 14.98 -18.65 -16.22
N CYS A 84 14.26 -19.42 -17.03
CA CYS A 84 12.94 -19.02 -17.50
C CYS A 84 11.88 -19.13 -16.40
N SER A 85 10.89 -18.24 -16.46
CA SER A 85 9.65 -18.38 -15.70
C SER A 85 8.85 -19.62 -16.16
N PRO A 86 7.83 -20.08 -15.41
CA PRO A 86 7.04 -21.25 -15.78
C PRO A 86 6.38 -21.19 -17.16
N ASP A 87 6.10 -19.98 -17.67
CA ASP A 87 5.59 -19.73 -19.03
C ASP A 87 6.69 -19.67 -20.11
N GLY A 88 7.95 -19.94 -19.75
CA GLY A 88 9.08 -20.04 -20.67
C GLY A 88 9.84 -18.74 -20.96
N ALA A 89 9.43 -17.60 -20.38
CA ALA A 89 10.06 -16.31 -20.63
C ALA A 89 11.32 -16.08 -19.77
N THR A 90 12.38 -15.57 -20.38
CA THR A 90 13.56 -15.07 -19.66
C THR A 90 13.26 -13.77 -18.91
N PRO A 91 14.03 -13.39 -17.86
CA PRO A 91 13.86 -12.11 -17.17
C PRO A 91 13.85 -10.89 -18.11
N THR A 92 14.73 -10.88 -19.11
CA THR A 92 14.78 -9.80 -20.13
C THR A 92 13.51 -9.74 -20.98
N GLU A 93 12.98 -10.89 -21.42
CA GLU A 93 11.71 -10.95 -22.16
C GLU A 93 10.53 -10.52 -21.28
N GLN A 94 10.52 -10.88 -20.00
CA GLN A 94 9.51 -10.43 -19.05
C GLN A 94 9.51 -8.91 -18.92
N LEU A 95 10.67 -8.26 -18.76
CA LEU A 95 10.77 -6.78 -18.72
C LEU A 95 10.27 -6.12 -20.01
N ALA A 96 10.60 -6.69 -21.17
CA ALA A 96 10.15 -6.19 -22.46
C ALA A 96 8.62 -6.30 -22.61
N ASN A 97 8.04 -7.44 -22.20
CA ASN A 97 6.60 -7.66 -22.23
C ASN A 97 5.86 -6.75 -21.24
N ILE A 98 6.37 -6.62 -20.01
CA ILE A 98 5.86 -5.68 -19.01
C ILE A 98 5.85 -4.25 -19.55
N ARG A 99 6.96 -3.79 -20.12
CA ARG A 99 7.05 -2.43 -20.66
C ARG A 99 6.01 -2.19 -21.74
N ARG A 100 5.85 -3.13 -22.68
CA ARG A 100 4.86 -3.03 -23.76
C ARG A 100 3.44 -2.85 -23.21
N GLU A 101 3.07 -3.70 -22.25
CA GLU A 101 1.74 -3.68 -21.64
C GLU A 101 1.51 -2.41 -20.80
N VAL A 102 2.49 -2.01 -19.99
CA VAL A 102 2.41 -0.78 -19.18
C VAL A 102 2.24 0.47 -20.06
N LEU A 103 2.98 0.57 -21.18
CA LEU A 103 2.83 1.69 -22.11
C LEU A 103 1.42 1.75 -22.71
N HIS A 104 0.88 0.61 -23.12
CA HIS A 104 -0.48 0.51 -23.65
C HIS A 104 -1.54 0.94 -22.61
N GLN A 105 -1.46 0.41 -21.39
CA GLN A 105 -2.43 0.72 -20.33
C GLN A 105 -2.34 2.18 -19.87
N ARG A 106 -1.12 2.75 -19.80
CA ARG A 106 -0.93 4.16 -19.45
C ARG A 106 -1.53 5.10 -20.47
N GLU A 107 -1.44 4.75 -21.75
CA GLU A 107 -2.06 5.53 -22.82
C GLU A 107 -3.58 5.59 -22.70
N LEU A 108 -4.22 4.45 -22.40
CA LEU A 108 -5.67 4.40 -22.13
C LEU A 108 -6.04 5.22 -20.89
N MET A 109 -5.22 5.12 -19.84
CA MET A 109 -5.41 5.86 -18.60
C MET A 109 -5.29 7.38 -18.80
N HIS A 110 -4.29 7.85 -19.55
CA HIS A 110 -4.12 9.28 -19.82
C HIS A 110 -5.27 9.84 -20.65
N ARG A 111 -5.71 9.14 -21.71
CA ARG A 111 -6.88 9.56 -22.49
C ARG A 111 -8.15 9.62 -21.64
N CYS A 112 -8.38 8.61 -20.79
CA CYS A 112 -9.49 8.66 -19.83
C CYS A 112 -9.41 9.87 -18.89
N TRP A 113 -8.22 10.15 -18.37
CA TRP A 113 -7.99 11.28 -17.48
C TRP A 113 -8.21 12.64 -18.17
N LEU A 114 -7.52 12.87 -19.28
CA LEU A 114 -7.46 14.17 -19.98
C LEU A 114 -8.71 14.45 -20.82
N ASP A 115 -9.19 13.47 -21.58
CA ASP A 115 -10.23 13.68 -22.59
C ASP A 115 -11.64 13.43 -22.05
N ASP A 116 -11.77 12.76 -20.89
CA ASP A 116 -13.07 12.41 -20.32
C ASP A 116 -13.28 12.91 -18.88
N ILE A 117 -12.48 12.44 -17.92
CA ILE A 117 -12.65 12.75 -16.49
C ILE A 117 -12.48 14.26 -16.24
N MET A 118 -11.39 14.86 -16.73
CA MET A 118 -11.08 16.28 -16.50
C MET A 118 -12.16 17.23 -17.06
N PRO A 119 -12.64 17.07 -18.32
CA PRO A 119 -13.79 17.84 -18.82
C PRO A 119 -15.06 17.67 -17.99
N LYS A 120 -15.37 16.44 -17.56
CA LYS A 120 -16.55 16.17 -16.72
C LYS A 120 -16.43 16.79 -15.33
N LEU A 121 -15.24 16.78 -14.73
CA LEU A 121 -15.00 17.46 -13.45
C LEU A 121 -15.25 18.97 -13.59
N ARG A 122 -14.77 19.59 -14.67
CA ARG A 122 -15.03 21.01 -14.97
C ARG A 122 -16.52 21.29 -15.12
N GLN A 123 -17.27 20.43 -15.80
CA GLN A 123 -18.74 20.52 -15.90
C GLN A 123 -19.46 20.33 -14.57
N GLN A 124 -18.82 19.71 -13.59
CA GLN A 124 -19.32 19.57 -12.22
C GLN A 124 -18.77 20.64 -11.28
N GLY A 125 -18.09 21.68 -11.79
CA GLY A 125 -17.54 22.77 -10.97
C GLY A 125 -16.28 22.38 -10.19
N ILE A 126 -15.61 21.28 -10.55
CA ILE A 126 -14.31 20.88 -9.99
C ILE A 126 -13.25 21.17 -11.04
N HIS A 127 -12.42 22.18 -10.79
CA HIS A 127 -11.38 22.64 -11.69
C HIS A 127 -10.01 22.31 -11.12
N VAL A 128 -9.20 21.58 -11.88
CA VAL A 128 -7.75 21.49 -11.64
C VAL A 128 -7.10 22.18 -12.83
N LEU A 129 -6.58 23.38 -12.60
CA LEU A 129 -6.04 24.26 -13.61
C LEU A 129 -4.52 24.10 -13.72
N GLU A 130 -4.03 24.12 -14.93
CA GLU A 130 -2.62 24.39 -15.17
C GLU A 130 -2.29 25.83 -14.80
N TYR A 131 -1.06 26.09 -14.35
CA TYR A 131 -0.64 27.43 -13.93
C TYR A 131 -0.82 28.47 -15.05
N LYS A 132 -0.64 28.06 -16.31
CA LYS A 132 -0.85 28.91 -17.49
C LYS A 132 -2.31 29.35 -17.69
N GLU A 133 -3.27 28.55 -17.21
CA GLU A 133 -4.72 28.83 -17.27
C GLU A 133 -5.17 29.81 -16.18
N LEU A 134 -4.30 30.12 -15.19
CA LEU A 134 -4.62 31.03 -14.10
C LEU A 134 -4.64 32.49 -14.57
N ASN A 135 -5.64 33.24 -14.12
CA ASN A 135 -5.68 34.70 -14.26
C ASN A 135 -4.74 35.40 -13.26
N ASP A 136 -4.56 36.71 -13.41
CA ASP A 136 -3.60 37.47 -12.61
C ASP A 136 -3.88 37.43 -11.09
N ALA A 137 -5.15 37.48 -10.70
CA ALA A 137 -5.54 37.41 -9.29
C ALA A 137 -5.23 36.02 -8.68
N GLN A 138 -5.50 34.96 -9.43
CA GLN A 138 -5.17 33.59 -9.04
C GLN A 138 -3.66 33.38 -8.97
N ARG A 139 -2.89 33.91 -9.94
CA ARG A 139 -1.41 33.85 -9.92
C ARG A 139 -0.84 34.59 -8.71
N ALA A 140 -1.39 35.76 -8.37
CA ALA A 140 -1.01 36.49 -7.17
C ALA A 140 -1.29 35.66 -5.90
N ALA A 141 -2.47 35.04 -5.80
CA ALA A 141 -2.81 34.17 -4.67
C ALA A 141 -1.87 32.95 -4.57
N CYS A 142 -1.54 32.30 -5.69
CA CYS A 142 -0.55 31.22 -5.73
C CYS A 142 0.84 31.69 -5.29
N ARG A 143 1.26 32.89 -5.68
CA ARG A 143 2.53 33.49 -5.26
C ARG A 143 2.55 33.76 -3.76
N ASP A 144 1.48 34.30 -3.20
CA ASP A 144 1.37 34.56 -1.76
C ASP A 144 1.42 33.24 -0.96
N TYR A 145 0.70 32.22 -1.43
CA TYR A 145 0.77 30.87 -0.86
C TYR A 145 2.19 30.29 -0.96
N PHE A 146 2.84 30.45 -2.12
CA PHE A 146 4.22 30.01 -2.32
C PHE A 146 5.15 30.66 -1.29
N VAL A 147 5.14 31.99 -1.16
CA VAL A 147 6.05 32.70 -0.25
C VAL A 147 5.81 32.32 1.21
N ARG A 148 4.55 32.18 1.62
CA ARG A 148 4.20 31.91 3.03
C ARG A 148 4.38 30.45 3.45
N GLU A 149 3.93 29.52 2.63
CA GLU A 149 3.74 28.12 3.03
C GLU A 149 4.73 27.18 2.32
N VAL A 150 5.12 27.48 1.08
CA VAL A 150 5.91 26.57 0.24
C VAL A 150 7.41 26.88 0.33
N PHE A 151 7.80 28.13 0.07
CA PHE A 151 9.19 28.59 0.04
C PHE A 151 9.98 28.20 1.31
N PRO A 152 9.45 28.37 2.55
CA PRO A 152 10.19 28.05 3.77
C PRO A 152 10.58 26.57 3.93
N VAL A 153 9.92 25.67 3.20
CA VAL A 153 10.18 24.22 3.25
C VAL A 153 10.91 23.68 2.02
N LEU A 154 11.26 24.55 1.07
CA LEU A 154 12.04 24.19 -0.11
C LEU A 154 13.54 24.33 0.17
N THR A 155 14.32 23.46 -0.45
CA THR A 155 15.78 23.54 -0.45
C THR A 155 16.28 23.14 -1.83
N PRO A 156 16.87 24.06 -2.61
CA PRO A 156 17.51 23.72 -3.87
C PRO A 156 18.80 22.95 -3.59
N LEU A 157 19.05 21.91 -4.38
CA LEU A 157 20.30 21.15 -4.34
C LEU A 157 21.02 21.30 -5.68
N ALA A 158 22.19 21.94 -5.67
CA ALA A 158 23.04 22.08 -6.84
C ALA A 158 23.62 20.73 -7.28
N PHE A 159 23.90 20.62 -8.57
CA PHE A 159 24.58 19.49 -9.20
C PHE A 159 25.62 20.03 -10.20
N ASP A 160 26.89 19.84 -9.86
CA ASP A 160 28.05 20.34 -10.59
C ASP A 160 29.28 19.44 -10.27
N PRO A 161 30.47 19.65 -10.86
CA PRO A 161 31.65 18.83 -10.57
C PRO A 161 32.06 18.77 -9.09
N SER A 162 31.72 19.78 -8.30
CA SER A 162 31.99 19.87 -6.86
C SER A 162 30.85 19.30 -6.01
N HIS A 163 29.63 19.24 -6.54
CA HIS A 163 28.43 18.73 -5.86
C HIS A 163 27.85 17.50 -6.58
N PRO A 164 27.98 16.28 -6.01
CA PRO A 164 27.51 15.07 -6.65
C PRO A 164 25.98 15.07 -6.79
N PHE A 165 25.49 14.30 -7.76
CA PHE A 165 24.05 14.24 -8.06
C PHE A 165 23.23 13.89 -6.80
N PRO A 166 22.23 14.71 -6.43
CA PRO A 166 21.54 14.55 -5.16
C PRO A 166 20.67 13.31 -5.14
N HIS A 167 20.52 12.71 -3.94
CA HIS A 167 19.60 11.60 -3.76
C HIS A 167 18.14 12.03 -4.04
N ILE A 168 17.50 11.34 -4.98
CA ILE A 168 16.08 11.54 -5.32
C ILE A 168 15.20 10.59 -4.52
N SER A 169 14.31 11.11 -3.66
CA SER A 169 13.44 10.27 -2.84
C SER A 169 12.44 9.46 -3.68
N ASN A 170 12.14 8.23 -3.24
CA ASN A 170 11.16 7.37 -3.90
C ASN A 170 9.77 8.05 -4.02
N LEU A 171 9.11 7.86 -5.17
CA LEU A 171 7.78 8.37 -5.52
C LEU A 171 7.62 9.91 -5.49
N SER A 172 8.68 10.65 -5.17
CA SER A 172 8.64 12.11 -5.09
C SER A 172 8.69 12.76 -6.47
N ILE A 173 7.92 13.84 -6.62
CA ILE A 173 8.02 14.74 -7.76
C ILE A 173 9.16 15.72 -7.49
N ASN A 174 9.98 15.95 -8.50
CA ASN A 174 11.16 16.80 -8.45
C ASN A 174 11.15 17.71 -9.68
N LEU A 175 11.72 18.89 -9.53
CA LEU A 175 11.98 19.82 -10.61
C LEU A 175 13.47 19.80 -10.92
N ALA A 176 13.81 19.49 -12.16
CA ALA A 176 15.13 19.74 -12.73
C ALA A 176 15.14 21.20 -13.21
N VAL A 177 15.96 22.02 -12.57
CA VAL A 177 16.10 23.45 -12.84
C VAL A 177 17.45 23.67 -13.50
N VAL A 178 17.45 24.37 -14.63
CA VAL A 178 18.66 24.80 -15.33
C VAL A 178 18.83 26.27 -15.03
N VAL A 179 19.99 26.65 -14.50
CA VAL A 179 20.33 28.05 -14.23
C VAL A 179 21.57 28.44 -15.04
N ASP A 180 21.62 29.69 -15.46
CA ASP A 180 22.78 30.29 -16.12
C ASP A 180 23.52 31.15 -15.10
N ASP A 181 24.68 30.66 -14.68
CA ASP A 181 25.59 31.36 -13.78
C ASP A 181 26.58 32.20 -14.60
N PRO A 182 26.77 33.49 -14.29
CA PRO A 182 27.68 34.37 -15.04
C PRO A 182 29.15 33.91 -15.07
N GLU A 183 29.60 33.14 -14.09
CA GLU A 183 30.98 32.67 -13.95
C GLU A 183 31.14 31.22 -14.39
N GLU A 184 30.21 30.34 -14.00
CA GLU A 184 30.30 28.89 -14.24
C GLU A 184 29.51 28.41 -15.48
N GLY A 185 28.63 29.24 -16.04
CA GLY A 185 27.77 28.92 -17.17
C GLY A 185 26.53 28.11 -16.77
N GLU A 186 26.10 27.18 -17.64
CA GLU A 186 24.89 26.38 -17.41
C GLU A 186 25.09 25.38 -16.25
N LEU A 187 24.35 25.57 -15.16
CA LEU A 187 24.35 24.71 -13.97
C LEU A 187 22.99 24.03 -13.78
N PHE A 188 23.02 22.86 -13.14
CA PHE A 188 21.82 22.09 -12.83
C PHE A 188 21.52 22.13 -11.34
N ALA A 189 20.25 22.32 -11.01
CA ALA A 189 19.76 22.21 -9.66
C ALA A 189 18.51 21.33 -9.60
N ARG A 190 18.31 20.71 -8.45
CA ARG A 190 17.14 19.90 -8.16
C ARG A 190 16.35 20.56 -7.04
N VAL A 191 15.05 20.72 -7.26
CA VAL A 191 14.10 21.14 -6.22
C VAL A 191 13.07 20.04 -6.00
N LYS A 192 12.94 19.56 -4.76
CA LYS A 192 11.97 18.52 -4.41
C LYS A 192 10.62 19.14 -4.11
N VAL A 193 9.55 18.62 -4.72
CA VAL A 193 8.18 19.00 -4.35
C VAL A 193 7.85 18.37 -2.99
N PRO A 194 7.50 19.18 -1.96
CA PRO A 194 7.36 18.69 -0.59
C PRO A 194 6.06 17.90 -0.42
N ALA A 195 6.16 16.61 -0.10
CA ALA A 195 5.01 15.73 0.11
C ALA A 195 4.20 16.04 1.38
N VAL A 196 4.74 16.88 2.28
CA VAL A 196 4.03 17.36 3.48
C VAL A 196 2.94 18.38 3.15
N LEU A 197 3.00 19.00 1.97
CA LEU A 197 1.99 19.95 1.51
C LEU A 197 0.99 19.26 0.57
N PRO A 198 -0.27 19.71 0.52
CA PRO A 198 -1.26 19.17 -0.42
C PRO A 198 -0.79 19.32 -1.87
N ARG A 199 -0.89 18.24 -2.65
CA ARG A 199 -0.55 18.23 -4.08
C ARG A 199 -1.37 19.24 -4.90
N LEU A 200 -2.63 19.44 -4.50
CA LEU A 200 -3.60 20.36 -5.08
C LEU A 200 -3.72 21.59 -4.20
N VAL A 201 -3.27 22.73 -4.70
CA VAL A 201 -3.31 24.02 -4.00
C VAL A 201 -4.67 24.66 -4.27
N PRO A 202 -5.52 24.89 -3.25
CA PRO A 202 -6.81 25.54 -3.45
C PRO A 202 -6.61 27.01 -3.87
N ILE A 203 -7.39 27.46 -4.85
CA ILE A 203 -7.36 28.84 -5.36
C ILE A 203 -8.78 29.42 -5.41
N SER A 204 -8.90 30.74 -5.43
CA SER A 204 -10.19 31.46 -5.45
C SER A 204 -10.20 32.56 -6.53
N GLY A 205 -11.40 32.88 -7.03
CA GLY A 205 -11.66 33.89 -8.06
C GLY A 205 -11.51 33.39 -9.51
N GLY A 206 -12.24 33.97 -10.47
CA GLY A 206 -12.04 33.72 -11.91
C GLY A 206 -12.80 32.51 -12.51
N PRO A 207 -12.21 31.75 -13.46
CA PRO A 207 -12.83 30.57 -14.12
C PRO A 207 -13.40 29.50 -13.16
N CYS A 208 -13.05 29.61 -11.88
CA CYS A 208 -13.60 28.87 -10.75
C CYS A 208 -15.08 29.22 -10.45
N ASP A 209 -15.68 30.19 -11.14
CA ASP A 209 -17.12 30.48 -11.05
C ASP A 209 -17.97 29.27 -11.44
N GLY A 210 -17.39 28.27 -12.11
CA GLY A 210 -18.04 27.00 -12.42
C GLY A 210 -19.33 27.18 -13.23
N PRO A 211 -20.02 26.08 -13.56
CA PRO A 211 -21.30 26.19 -14.25
C PRO A 211 -22.37 26.77 -13.32
N ALA A 212 -23.24 27.63 -13.85
CA ALA A 212 -24.30 28.28 -13.08
C ALA A 212 -25.24 27.28 -12.35
N HIS A 213 -25.37 26.06 -12.86
CA HIS A 213 -26.19 25.01 -12.26
C HIS A 213 -25.54 24.31 -11.04
N VAL A 214 -24.23 24.49 -10.82
CA VAL A 214 -23.53 23.94 -9.65
C VAL A 214 -23.53 25.00 -8.55
N PRO A 215 -24.02 24.73 -7.33
CA PRO A 215 -23.99 25.71 -6.24
C PRO A 215 -22.55 26.15 -5.87
N PRO A 216 -22.30 27.42 -5.49
CA PRO A 216 -20.98 27.92 -5.15
C PRO A 216 -20.23 27.08 -4.11
N GLU A 217 -20.92 26.56 -3.09
CA GLU A 217 -20.36 25.72 -2.03
C GLU A 217 -19.88 24.34 -2.51
N ARG A 218 -20.24 23.95 -3.74
CA ARG A 218 -19.82 22.69 -4.39
C ARG A 218 -18.79 22.90 -5.49
N ARG A 219 -18.33 24.14 -5.68
CA ARG A 219 -17.31 24.51 -6.66
C ARG A 219 -15.93 24.46 -6.00
N TYR A 220 -15.01 23.75 -6.63
CA TYR A 220 -13.65 23.58 -6.15
C TYR A 220 -12.68 23.95 -7.26
N CYS A 221 -11.60 24.64 -6.89
CA CYS A 221 -10.62 25.12 -7.85
C CYS A 221 -9.22 24.93 -7.29
N PHE A 222 -8.36 24.25 -8.06
CA PHE A 222 -7.03 23.87 -7.64
C PHE A 222 -6.00 24.22 -8.70
N ALA A 223 -4.77 24.50 -8.25
CA ALA A 223 -3.57 24.51 -9.07
C ALA A 223 -2.63 23.38 -8.63
N TRP A 224 -1.77 22.91 -9.54
CA TRP A 224 -0.77 21.91 -9.23
C TRP A 224 0.41 22.50 -8.45
N LEU A 225 0.76 21.90 -7.30
CA LEU A 225 1.83 22.42 -6.43
C LEU A 225 3.19 22.53 -7.14
N ASP A 226 3.60 21.52 -7.91
CA ASP A 226 4.83 21.54 -8.72
C ASP A 226 4.86 22.69 -9.73
N GLN A 227 3.73 23.02 -10.35
CA GLN A 227 3.64 24.16 -11.27
C GLN A 227 3.66 25.51 -10.53
N VAL A 228 3.04 25.60 -9.34
CA VAL A 228 3.16 26.79 -8.48
C VAL A 228 4.61 27.01 -8.07
N ILE A 229 5.35 25.95 -7.73
CA ILE A 229 6.78 26.03 -7.42
C ILE A 229 7.58 26.44 -8.66
N ALA A 230 7.36 25.78 -9.79
CA ALA A 230 8.07 26.07 -11.04
C ALA A 230 7.88 27.52 -11.49
N ALA A 231 6.68 28.08 -11.33
CA ALA A 231 6.39 29.46 -11.72
C ALA A 231 6.98 30.52 -10.79
N ASN A 232 7.41 30.14 -9.57
CA ASN A 232 8.02 31.04 -8.59
C ASN A 232 9.47 30.61 -8.27
N ILE A 233 10.05 29.77 -9.12
CA ILE A 233 11.31 29.07 -8.86
C ILE A 233 12.50 30.03 -8.72
N GLU A 234 12.48 31.17 -9.41
CA GLU A 234 13.50 32.22 -9.37
C GLU A 234 13.80 32.69 -7.94
N ALA A 235 12.81 32.68 -7.03
CA ALA A 235 13.00 33.07 -5.64
C ALA A 235 14.05 32.20 -4.90
N LEU A 236 14.29 30.97 -5.37
CA LEU A 236 15.27 30.04 -4.80
C LEU A 236 16.68 30.23 -5.36
N PHE A 237 16.84 31.01 -6.42
CA PHE A 237 18.10 31.16 -7.15
C PHE A 237 18.47 32.66 -7.30
N PRO A 238 18.66 33.40 -6.19
CA PRO A 238 19.00 34.81 -6.26
C PRO A 238 20.39 35.00 -6.90
N GLY A 239 20.46 35.89 -7.90
CA GLY A 239 21.72 36.25 -8.55
C GLY A 239 22.07 35.45 -9.81
N VAL A 240 21.31 34.40 -10.14
CA VAL A 240 21.47 33.61 -11.38
C VAL A 240 20.15 33.57 -12.16
N ALA A 241 20.22 33.43 -13.47
CA ALA A 241 19.02 33.38 -14.32
C ALA A 241 18.51 31.95 -14.41
N VAL A 242 17.22 31.71 -14.12
CA VAL A 242 16.61 30.40 -14.35
C VAL A 242 16.23 30.29 -15.83
N VAL A 243 16.81 29.31 -16.54
CA VAL A 243 16.61 29.11 -17.98
C VAL A 243 15.44 28.17 -18.24
N GLU A 244 15.43 27.02 -17.55
CA GLU A 244 14.43 25.98 -17.77
C GLU A 244 14.05 25.28 -16.47
N THR A 245 12.84 24.74 -16.41
CA THR A 245 12.36 23.94 -15.28
C THR A 245 11.46 22.81 -15.77
N TYR A 246 11.77 21.57 -15.39
CA TYR A 246 11.02 20.39 -15.80
C TYR A 246 10.74 19.44 -14.65
N ALA A 247 9.50 18.96 -14.57
CA ALA A 247 9.10 17.99 -13.57
C ALA A 247 9.48 16.55 -13.97
N PHE A 248 9.98 15.78 -13.00
CA PHE A 248 10.24 14.36 -13.12
C PHE A 248 9.95 13.63 -11.79
N ARG A 249 9.72 12.33 -11.87
CA ARG A 249 9.39 11.46 -10.73
C ARG A 249 10.16 10.15 -10.87
N VAL A 250 10.69 9.65 -9.77
CA VAL A 250 11.39 8.36 -9.74
C VAL A 250 10.62 7.33 -8.91
N THR A 251 10.69 6.08 -9.32
CA THR A 251 10.32 4.92 -8.50
C THR A 251 11.57 4.13 -8.19
N ARG A 252 11.73 3.74 -6.93
CA ARG A 252 12.85 2.96 -6.42
C ARG A 252 12.39 1.60 -5.97
N ASP A 253 13.31 0.65 -6.03
CA ASP A 253 13.16 -0.63 -5.37
C ASP A 253 12.85 -0.45 -3.87
N ALA A 254 11.88 -1.22 -3.39
CA ALA A 254 11.46 -1.27 -2.00
C ALA A 254 11.47 -2.70 -1.41
N ASP A 255 11.82 -3.73 -2.19
CA ASP A 255 11.93 -5.10 -1.69
C ASP A 255 13.40 -5.37 -1.34
N MET A 256 13.73 -5.29 -0.04
CA MET A 256 15.04 -5.72 0.44
C MET A 256 14.89 -7.09 1.09
N GLU A 257 15.54 -8.10 0.51
CA GLU A 257 15.62 -9.42 1.13
C GLU A 257 16.38 -9.33 2.46
N ILE A 258 15.81 -9.93 3.51
CA ILE A 258 16.41 -9.96 4.85
C ILE A 258 16.93 -11.38 5.07
N ALA A 259 18.24 -11.54 5.18
CA ALA A 259 18.86 -12.80 5.59
C ALA A 259 18.50 -13.11 7.05
N GLU A 260 17.53 -14.01 7.26
CA GLU A 260 17.02 -14.37 8.58
C GLU A 260 17.99 -15.26 9.37
N GLU A 261 18.76 -16.09 8.67
CA GLU A 261 19.56 -17.17 9.26
C GLU A 261 20.76 -16.65 10.08
N GLU A 262 21.16 -15.39 9.89
CA GLU A 262 22.33 -14.78 10.53
C GLU A 262 21.99 -13.75 11.61
N ALA A 263 20.70 -13.43 11.83
CA ALA A 263 20.29 -12.33 12.70
C ALA A 263 19.93 -12.79 14.12
N SER A 264 20.67 -12.31 15.13
CA SER A 264 20.35 -12.53 16.55
C SER A 264 19.16 -11.71 17.06
N ASP A 265 18.78 -10.63 16.35
CA ASP A 265 17.65 -9.75 16.65
C ASP A 265 16.89 -9.41 15.35
N LEU A 266 15.79 -10.13 15.11
CA LEU A 266 14.95 -9.95 13.93
C LEU A 266 14.34 -8.55 13.85
N LEU A 267 13.91 -7.99 14.98
CA LEU A 267 13.27 -6.67 15.02
C LEU A 267 14.26 -5.59 14.59
N ARG A 268 15.48 -5.59 15.15
CA ARG A 268 16.53 -4.63 14.77
C ARG A 268 16.94 -4.78 13.30
N THR A 269 16.96 -6.01 12.79
CA THR A 269 17.31 -6.27 11.38
C THR A 269 16.25 -5.70 10.43
N ILE A 270 14.96 -5.88 10.76
CA ILE A 270 13.86 -5.29 9.99
C ILE A 270 13.89 -3.76 10.07
N GLU A 271 14.17 -3.16 11.23
CA GLU A 271 14.35 -1.70 11.36
C GLU A 271 15.44 -1.15 10.43
N LEU A 272 16.58 -1.83 10.35
CA LEU A 272 17.68 -1.44 9.46
C LEU A 272 17.27 -1.58 7.98
N SER A 273 16.62 -2.69 7.61
CA SER A 273 16.11 -2.91 6.26
C SER A 273 15.12 -1.82 5.83
N VAL A 274 14.16 -1.48 6.68
CA VAL A 274 13.19 -0.39 6.41
C VAL A 274 13.87 0.94 6.15
N ARG A 275 14.95 1.25 6.88
CA ARG A 275 15.76 2.46 6.62
C ARG A 275 16.53 2.38 5.32
N GLN A 276 17.10 1.23 4.99
CA GLN A 276 17.87 1.01 3.76
C GLN A 276 17.00 1.07 2.50
N ARG A 277 15.72 0.66 2.56
CA ARG A 277 14.77 0.77 1.43
C ARG A 277 14.67 2.17 0.85
N ARG A 278 14.88 3.21 1.67
CA ARG A 278 14.90 4.61 1.20
C ARG A 278 15.99 4.85 0.14
N PHE A 279 17.01 4.00 0.10
CA PHE A 279 18.17 4.06 -0.78
C PHE A 279 18.19 2.98 -1.86
N GLY A 280 17.09 2.23 -2.06
CA GLY A 280 16.97 1.24 -3.13
C GLY A 280 17.26 1.80 -4.52
N ALA A 281 17.69 0.93 -5.44
CA ALA A 281 18.04 1.33 -6.81
C ALA A 281 16.84 1.97 -7.53
N VAL A 282 17.11 2.89 -8.46
CA VAL A 282 16.03 3.49 -9.25
C VAL A 282 15.61 2.48 -10.32
N VAL A 283 14.31 2.23 -10.41
CA VAL A 283 13.74 1.24 -11.35
C VAL A 283 12.93 1.88 -12.46
N ARG A 284 12.45 3.12 -12.26
CA ARG A 284 11.62 3.84 -13.23
C ARG A 284 11.81 5.34 -13.12
N LEU A 285 11.95 6.01 -14.26
CA LEU A 285 11.91 7.46 -14.40
C LEU A 285 10.65 7.86 -15.19
N SER A 286 9.79 8.68 -14.58
CA SER A 286 8.61 9.27 -15.23
C SER A 286 8.78 10.77 -15.38
N PHE A 287 8.44 11.31 -16.55
CA PHE A 287 8.65 12.72 -16.88
C PHE A 287 7.63 13.17 -17.93
N HIS A 288 7.41 14.49 -18.00
CA HIS A 288 6.55 15.08 -19.02
C HIS A 288 7.24 15.12 -20.39
N ASN A 289 6.50 14.94 -21.49
CA ASN A 289 7.05 14.88 -22.85
C ASN A 289 7.94 16.09 -23.25
N SER A 290 7.74 17.23 -22.61
CA SER A 290 8.52 18.45 -22.82
C SER A 290 9.95 18.41 -22.29
N LEU A 291 10.35 17.38 -21.51
CA LEU A 291 11.71 17.25 -20.98
C LEU A 291 12.73 17.11 -22.14
N PRO A 292 13.73 17.99 -22.30
CA PRO A 292 14.70 17.92 -23.39
C PRO A 292 15.63 16.72 -23.31
N GLN A 293 16.13 16.24 -24.45
CA GLN A 293 17.02 15.06 -24.51
C GLN A 293 18.29 15.22 -23.65
N ARG A 294 18.90 16.41 -23.60
CA ARG A 294 20.08 16.68 -22.75
C ARG A 294 19.82 16.34 -21.27
N ILE A 295 18.64 16.69 -20.76
CA ILE A 295 18.27 16.47 -19.36
C ILE A 295 17.88 15.00 -19.15
N ARG A 296 17.24 14.37 -20.14
CA ARG A 296 16.97 12.92 -20.13
C ARG A 296 18.27 12.13 -19.98
N ASP A 297 19.28 12.43 -20.79
CA ASP A 297 20.58 11.74 -20.77
C ASP A 297 21.32 11.97 -19.45
N LEU A 298 21.30 13.21 -18.93
CA LEU A 298 21.85 13.55 -17.62
C LEU A 298 21.19 12.73 -16.50
N LEU A 299 19.86 12.65 -16.49
CA LEU A 299 19.11 11.88 -15.49
C LEU A 299 19.37 10.38 -15.63
N LEU A 300 19.42 9.84 -16.85
CA LEU A 300 19.73 8.42 -17.09
C LEU A 300 21.11 8.04 -16.52
N ALA A 301 22.14 8.83 -16.85
CA ALA A 301 23.50 8.58 -16.43
C ALA A 301 23.62 8.62 -14.89
N ASN A 302 23.08 9.67 -14.25
CA ASN A 302 23.20 9.84 -12.81
C ASN A 302 22.32 8.89 -11.99
N LEU A 303 21.14 8.52 -12.51
CA LEU A 303 20.23 7.57 -11.86
C LEU A 303 20.57 6.10 -12.19
N LYS A 304 21.59 5.85 -13.02
CA LYS A 304 22.01 4.52 -13.50
C LYS A 304 20.87 3.73 -14.15
N LEU A 305 20.13 4.41 -15.02
CA LEU A 305 18.98 3.87 -15.72
C LEU A 305 19.29 3.60 -17.19
N SER A 306 18.52 2.71 -17.79
CA SER A 306 18.49 2.49 -19.24
C SER A 306 17.32 3.25 -19.89
N ALA A 307 17.35 3.41 -21.21
CA ALA A 307 16.22 4.00 -21.96
C ALA A 307 14.90 3.21 -21.76
N ASN A 308 14.97 1.92 -21.44
CA ASN A 308 13.79 1.09 -21.16
C ASN A 308 13.15 1.38 -19.80
N ASP A 309 13.80 2.19 -18.96
CA ASP A 309 13.29 2.60 -17.64
C ASP A 309 12.58 3.96 -17.68
N MET A 310 12.54 4.59 -18.86
CA MET A 310 11.91 5.88 -19.11
C MET A 310 10.45 5.71 -19.52
N TYR A 311 9.57 6.42 -18.83
CA TYR A 311 8.13 6.41 -19.05
C TYR A 311 7.61 7.84 -19.17
N GLU A 312 7.42 8.26 -20.41
CA GLU A 312 6.88 9.56 -20.76
C GLU A 312 5.39 9.69 -20.35
N THR A 313 4.94 10.91 -20.08
CA THR A 313 3.52 11.24 -19.89
C THR A 313 3.19 12.57 -20.56
N GLU A 314 1.97 12.67 -21.07
CA GLU A 314 1.39 13.91 -21.59
C GLU A 314 0.58 14.65 -20.51
N GLY A 315 0.36 14.03 -19.36
CA GLY A 315 -0.43 14.56 -18.26
C GLY A 315 0.40 14.88 -17.00
N PRO A 316 -0.27 15.21 -15.88
CA PRO A 316 0.40 15.48 -14.63
C PRO A 316 1.11 14.23 -14.09
N LEU A 317 2.30 14.43 -13.52
CA LEU A 317 3.00 13.36 -12.80
C LEU A 317 2.32 13.09 -11.45
N GLY A 318 2.36 11.82 -11.03
CA GLY A 318 1.90 11.41 -9.70
C GLY A 318 0.38 11.36 -9.56
N LEU A 319 -0.33 10.77 -10.53
CA LEU A 319 -1.78 10.62 -10.47
C LEU A 319 -2.29 9.77 -9.29
N SER A 320 -1.40 9.06 -8.57
CA SER A 320 -1.73 8.45 -7.27
C SER A 320 -2.18 9.49 -6.22
N ASP A 321 -1.74 10.74 -6.32
CA ASP A 321 -2.16 11.81 -5.41
C ASP A 321 -3.63 12.25 -5.63
N MET A 322 -4.29 11.78 -6.70
CA MET A 322 -5.67 12.16 -7.03
C MET A 322 -6.74 11.59 -6.10
N PHE A 323 -6.36 10.74 -5.13
CA PHE A 323 -7.18 10.50 -3.94
C PHE A 323 -7.60 11.81 -3.24
N ALA A 324 -6.84 12.90 -3.39
CA ALA A 324 -7.21 14.23 -2.89
C ALA A 324 -8.56 14.72 -3.44
N LEU A 325 -8.86 14.50 -4.72
CA LEU A 325 -10.14 14.89 -5.31
C LEU A 325 -11.30 14.02 -4.81
N ASN A 326 -11.07 12.74 -4.54
CA ASN A 326 -12.09 11.88 -3.97
C ASN A 326 -12.45 12.27 -2.51
N LYS A 327 -11.65 13.11 -1.85
CA LYS A 327 -11.94 13.61 -0.48
C LYS A 327 -12.89 14.82 -0.46
N LEU A 328 -13.21 15.42 -1.61
CA LEU A 328 -14.11 16.58 -1.69
C LEU A 328 -15.52 16.23 -1.22
N ASP A 329 -16.24 17.17 -0.61
CA ASP A 329 -17.62 16.95 -0.19
C ASP A 329 -18.58 17.09 -1.39
N ARG A 330 -18.71 15.99 -2.12
CA ARG A 330 -19.54 15.83 -3.33
C ARG A 330 -20.20 14.45 -3.35
N PRO A 331 -21.14 14.16 -2.43
CA PRO A 331 -21.82 12.86 -2.38
C PRO A 331 -22.60 12.56 -3.67
N ASP A 332 -22.98 13.59 -4.43
CA ASP A 332 -23.62 13.47 -5.75
C ASP A 332 -22.71 12.89 -6.84
N LEU A 333 -21.39 12.85 -6.61
CA LEU A 333 -20.40 12.31 -7.55
C LEU A 333 -19.72 11.02 -7.05
N LYS A 334 -20.24 10.43 -5.98
CA LYS A 334 -19.65 9.28 -5.28
C LYS A 334 -20.64 8.13 -5.15
N ASP A 335 -20.13 6.96 -4.79
CA ASP A 335 -20.98 5.85 -4.39
C ASP A 335 -21.81 6.22 -3.14
N PRO A 336 -23.07 5.79 -3.05
CA PRO A 336 -23.84 5.93 -1.83
C PRO A 336 -23.09 5.29 -0.64
N PRO A 337 -23.02 5.96 0.53
CA PRO A 337 -22.35 5.39 1.68
C PRO A 337 -23.04 4.09 2.10
N TYR A 338 -22.26 3.03 2.23
CA TYR A 338 -22.73 1.77 2.78
C TYR A 338 -22.49 1.73 4.29
N TYR A 339 -23.53 1.46 5.08
CA TYR A 339 -23.45 1.33 6.54
C TYR A 339 -23.50 -0.15 6.93
N PRO A 340 -22.41 -0.71 7.48
CA PRO A 340 -22.38 -2.10 7.90
C PRO A 340 -23.44 -2.40 8.96
N ARG A 341 -24.11 -3.55 8.83
CA ARG A 341 -25.08 -4.01 9.83
C ARG A 341 -24.39 -4.80 10.95
N THR A 342 -24.98 -4.83 12.13
CA THR A 342 -24.56 -5.79 13.17
C THR A 342 -25.51 -6.98 13.15
N PRO A 343 -25.03 -8.23 12.99
CA PRO A 343 -25.87 -9.42 13.01
C PRO A 343 -26.71 -9.53 14.28
N SER A 344 -27.95 -10.02 14.18
CA SER A 344 -28.91 -10.04 15.29
C SER A 344 -28.38 -10.67 16.59
N PRO A 345 -27.61 -11.78 16.57
CA PRO A 345 -27.04 -12.37 17.80
C PRO A 345 -26.06 -11.43 18.53
N LEU A 346 -25.45 -10.50 17.79
CA LEU A 346 -24.46 -9.53 18.28
C LEU A 346 -25.03 -8.12 18.43
N ARG A 347 -26.34 -7.92 18.22
CA ARG A 347 -27.03 -6.68 18.56
C ARG A 347 -27.24 -6.64 20.08
N VAL A 348 -26.14 -6.43 20.78
CA VAL A 348 -26.04 -6.36 22.23
C VAL A 348 -26.79 -5.10 22.71
N ARG A 349 -27.80 -5.26 23.57
CA ARG A 349 -28.28 -4.15 24.44
C ARG A 349 -27.15 -3.86 25.44
N ALA A 350 -26.95 -2.61 25.84
CA ALA A 350 -25.95 -2.25 26.85
C ALA A 350 -25.96 -3.25 28.03
N GLY A 351 -24.85 -3.98 28.24
CA GLY A 351 -24.71 -5.02 29.26
C GLY A 351 -24.95 -6.48 28.84
N SER A 352 -25.11 -6.82 27.55
CA SER A 352 -25.20 -8.24 27.13
C SER A 352 -23.82 -8.91 27.04
N ASP A 353 -23.74 -10.16 27.48
CA ASP A 353 -22.53 -11.01 27.40
C ASP A 353 -22.33 -11.53 25.95
N ILE A 354 -21.37 -10.97 25.20
CA ILE A 354 -21.00 -11.43 23.84
C ILE A 354 -20.61 -12.91 23.82
N PHE A 355 -20.04 -13.43 24.90
CA PHE A 355 -19.70 -14.85 25.01
C PHE A 355 -20.97 -15.71 25.05
N ALA A 356 -22.06 -15.23 25.64
CA ALA A 356 -23.34 -15.93 25.63
C ALA A 356 -23.91 -16.10 24.22
N ALA A 357 -23.77 -15.08 23.36
CA ALA A 357 -24.18 -15.15 21.97
C ALA A 357 -23.38 -16.23 21.20
N ILE A 358 -22.06 -16.28 21.42
CA ILE A 358 -21.18 -17.27 20.79
C ILE A 358 -21.45 -18.69 21.33
N ARG A 359 -21.81 -18.84 22.61
CA ARG A 359 -22.20 -20.15 23.18
C ARG A 359 -23.49 -20.69 22.57
N GLN A 360 -24.41 -19.80 22.22
CA GLN A 360 -25.70 -20.20 21.68
C GLN A 360 -25.58 -20.76 20.26
N GLN A 361 -24.69 -20.19 19.44
CA GLN A 361 -24.45 -20.63 18.07
C GLN A 361 -23.15 -20.01 17.53
N ASP A 362 -22.56 -20.65 16.52
CA ASP A 362 -21.49 -20.03 15.75
C ASP A 362 -22.03 -18.83 14.95
N ILE A 363 -21.21 -17.79 14.83
CA ILE A 363 -21.59 -16.54 14.18
C ILE A 363 -20.58 -16.23 13.08
N LEU A 364 -21.08 -16.18 11.83
CA LEU A 364 -20.32 -15.76 10.67
C LEU A 364 -20.56 -14.26 10.41
N LEU A 365 -19.48 -13.53 10.18
CA LEU A 365 -19.43 -12.13 9.79
C LEU A 365 -18.93 -12.05 8.36
N HIS A 366 -19.62 -11.29 7.51
CA HIS A 366 -19.19 -11.01 6.14
C HIS A 366 -18.89 -9.52 5.98
N HIS A 367 -17.63 -9.13 6.12
CA HIS A 367 -17.18 -7.76 5.92
C HIS A 367 -17.13 -7.42 4.43
N PRO A 368 -17.37 -6.16 4.02
CA PRO A 368 -17.74 -5.00 4.85
C PRO A 368 -19.25 -4.93 5.15
N PHE A 369 -20.04 -5.92 4.74
CA PHE A 369 -21.50 -5.93 4.89
C PHE A 369 -21.95 -5.98 6.35
N ASP A 370 -21.27 -6.82 7.12
CA ASP A 370 -21.39 -6.87 8.57
C ASP A 370 -20.27 -6.03 9.22
N SER A 371 -20.62 -5.34 10.30
CA SER A 371 -19.71 -4.48 11.05
C SER A 371 -18.54 -5.28 11.63
N PHE A 372 -17.35 -4.69 11.60
CA PHE A 372 -16.17 -5.22 12.30
C PHE A 372 -16.20 -4.94 13.81
N GLN A 373 -17.11 -4.06 14.26
CA GLN A 373 -17.21 -3.64 15.66
C GLN A 373 -17.35 -4.81 16.65
N PRO A 374 -18.16 -5.86 16.39
CA PRO A 374 -18.28 -6.98 17.33
C PRO A 374 -16.98 -7.76 17.58
N VAL A 375 -16.05 -7.76 16.62
CA VAL A 375 -14.71 -8.36 16.82
C VAL A 375 -13.91 -7.52 17.81
N ILE A 376 -13.99 -6.19 17.71
CA ILE A 376 -13.37 -5.26 18.67
C ILE A 376 -14.01 -5.43 20.04
N ASP A 377 -15.35 -5.44 20.10
CA ASP A 377 -16.13 -5.57 21.33
C ASP A 377 -15.80 -6.89 22.05
N LEU A 378 -15.56 -7.98 21.31
CA LEU A 378 -15.14 -9.25 21.89
C LEU A 378 -13.80 -9.15 22.62
N ILE A 379 -12.79 -8.51 22.02
CA ILE A 379 -11.47 -8.35 22.64
C ILE A 379 -11.56 -7.39 23.83
N GLN A 380 -12.37 -6.33 23.73
CA GLN A 380 -12.60 -5.39 24.84
C GLN A 380 -13.33 -6.07 26.00
N ALA A 381 -14.41 -6.81 25.73
CA ALA A 381 -15.11 -7.60 26.74
C ALA A 381 -14.17 -8.60 27.40
N ALA A 382 -13.31 -9.28 26.63
CA ALA A 382 -12.31 -10.18 27.18
C ALA A 382 -11.26 -9.47 28.06
N ALA A 383 -10.88 -8.23 27.71
CA ALA A 383 -9.96 -7.42 28.48
C ALA A 383 -10.53 -6.96 29.82
N GLU A 384 -11.85 -6.81 29.93
CA GLU A 384 -12.54 -6.34 31.14
C GLU A 384 -13.10 -7.48 32.02
N ASP A 385 -13.45 -8.63 31.42
CA ASP A 385 -14.10 -9.74 32.13
C ASP A 385 -13.14 -10.43 33.13
N PRO A 386 -13.45 -10.47 34.45
CA PRO A 386 -12.60 -11.10 35.45
C PRO A 386 -12.46 -12.62 35.29
N ASP A 387 -13.39 -13.29 34.60
CA ASP A 387 -13.34 -14.72 34.36
C ASP A 387 -12.45 -15.10 33.16
N VAL A 388 -11.99 -14.12 32.38
CA VAL A 388 -11.03 -14.35 31.30
C VAL A 388 -9.62 -14.48 31.86
N LEU A 389 -8.97 -15.61 31.56
CA LEU A 389 -7.64 -15.95 32.08
C LEU A 389 -6.54 -15.62 31.08
N ALA A 390 -6.80 -15.82 29.79
CA ALA A 390 -5.81 -15.65 28.74
C ALA A 390 -6.40 -15.17 27.42
N ILE A 391 -5.64 -14.36 26.68
CA ILE A 391 -5.92 -13.92 25.32
C ILE A 391 -4.69 -14.19 24.45
N LYS A 392 -4.86 -14.94 23.36
CA LYS A 392 -3.83 -15.14 22.34
C LYS A 392 -4.31 -14.57 21.00
N GLN A 393 -3.50 -13.78 20.31
CA GLN A 393 -3.91 -13.17 19.04
C GLN A 393 -2.77 -13.04 18.03
N THR A 394 -3.06 -13.21 16.75
CA THR A 394 -2.12 -12.89 15.66
C THR A 394 -2.38 -11.49 15.11
N LEU A 395 -1.31 -10.74 14.84
CA LEU A 395 -1.33 -9.39 14.28
C LEU A 395 -0.42 -9.34 13.04
N TYR A 396 -1.04 -9.31 11.86
CA TYR A 396 -0.32 -9.23 10.58
C TYR A 396 -0.11 -7.79 10.11
N ARG A 397 -1.19 -6.99 10.04
CA ARG A 397 -1.16 -5.56 9.70
C ARG A 397 -2.04 -4.80 10.67
N VAL A 398 -1.45 -3.92 11.45
CA VAL A 398 -2.16 -3.17 12.48
C VAL A 398 -2.22 -1.71 12.08
N GLY A 399 -3.42 -1.12 12.09
CA GLY A 399 -3.59 0.31 11.83
C GLY A 399 -2.83 1.16 12.86
N SER A 400 -2.44 2.37 12.47
CA SER A 400 -1.68 3.31 13.33
C SER A 400 -2.39 3.71 14.63
N LYS A 401 -3.71 3.50 14.73
CA LYS A 401 -4.52 3.65 15.94
C LYS A 401 -5.42 2.42 16.10
N SER A 402 -4.92 1.37 16.75
CA SER A 402 -5.64 0.10 16.86
C SER A 402 -6.36 -0.05 18.20
N PRO A 403 -7.71 -0.06 18.23
CA PRO A 403 -8.45 -0.33 19.47
C PRO A 403 -8.20 -1.74 20.00
N ILE A 404 -7.86 -2.69 19.13
CA ILE A 404 -7.50 -4.06 19.50
C ILE A 404 -6.21 -4.08 20.30
N VAL A 405 -5.17 -3.37 19.84
CA VAL A 405 -3.89 -3.32 20.59
C VAL A 405 -4.08 -2.69 21.95
N ASN A 406 -4.86 -1.61 22.04
CA ASN A 406 -5.20 -0.98 23.32
C ASN A 406 -5.94 -1.94 24.26
N ALA A 407 -6.91 -2.72 23.74
CA ALA A 407 -7.62 -3.72 24.54
C ALA A 407 -6.69 -4.83 25.05
N LEU A 408 -5.73 -5.29 24.23
CA LEU A 408 -4.74 -6.29 24.63
C LEU A 408 -3.78 -5.76 25.71
N MET A 409 -3.36 -4.50 25.63
CA MET A 409 -2.56 -3.86 26.68
C MET A 409 -3.37 -3.75 27.98
N ASN A 410 -4.62 -3.28 27.92
CA ASN A 410 -5.50 -3.22 29.09
C ASN A 410 -5.74 -4.60 29.71
N ALA A 411 -5.96 -5.65 28.89
CA ALA A 411 -6.10 -7.01 29.40
C ALA A 411 -4.88 -7.44 30.22
N ARG A 412 -3.67 -7.04 29.79
CA ARG A 412 -2.44 -7.34 30.52
C ARG A 412 -2.33 -6.56 31.83
N GLU A 413 -2.76 -5.31 31.85
CA GLU A 413 -2.87 -4.50 33.07
C GLU A 413 -3.87 -5.09 34.08
N GLN A 414 -4.89 -5.83 33.60
CA GLN A 414 -5.83 -6.61 34.41
C GLN A 414 -5.30 -8.02 34.77
N ASP A 415 -3.98 -8.22 34.77
CA ASP A 415 -3.27 -9.45 35.14
C ASP A 415 -3.59 -10.70 34.29
N LYS A 416 -4.21 -10.54 33.12
CA LYS A 416 -4.48 -11.65 32.19
C LYS A 416 -3.20 -12.07 31.48
N GLN A 417 -3.14 -13.35 31.09
CA GLN A 417 -2.07 -13.83 30.22
C GLN A 417 -2.34 -13.41 28.78
N VAL A 418 -1.56 -12.45 28.27
CA VAL A 418 -1.71 -11.96 26.90
C VAL A 418 -0.51 -12.37 26.06
N THR A 419 -0.77 -13.07 24.95
CA THR A 419 0.26 -13.48 23.98
C THR A 419 -0.11 -12.96 22.61
N VAL A 420 0.82 -12.28 21.95
CA VAL A 420 0.57 -11.69 20.64
C VAL A 420 1.67 -12.10 19.67
N LEU A 421 1.29 -12.71 18.56
CA LEU A 421 2.21 -12.94 17.46
C LEU A 421 2.15 -11.76 16.50
N VAL A 422 3.27 -11.06 16.32
CA VAL A 422 3.39 -9.93 15.38
C VAL A 422 4.19 -10.34 14.16
N GLU A 423 3.59 -10.26 12.97
CA GLU A 423 4.30 -10.46 11.71
C GLU A 423 5.00 -9.16 11.29
N LEU A 424 6.30 -9.07 11.60
CA LEU A 424 7.09 -7.88 11.28
C LEU A 424 7.41 -7.74 9.79
N LYS A 425 7.25 -8.79 8.96
CA LYS A 425 7.53 -8.77 7.52
C LYS A 425 6.30 -8.48 6.66
N ALA A 426 5.24 -7.93 7.26
CA ALA A 426 4.10 -7.44 6.51
C ALA A 426 4.52 -6.21 5.69
N ARG A 427 4.55 -6.38 4.37
CA ARG A 427 5.05 -5.36 3.43
C ARG A 427 4.31 -4.03 3.59
N PHE A 428 5.07 -2.94 3.67
CA PHE A 428 4.63 -1.55 3.84
C PHE A 428 3.94 -1.23 5.19
N ASP A 429 3.88 -2.18 6.12
CA ASP A 429 3.33 -1.99 7.46
C ASP A 429 4.39 -2.22 8.55
N GLU A 430 5.66 -2.41 8.17
CA GLU A 430 6.73 -2.78 9.10
C GLU A 430 6.95 -1.71 10.18
N GLU A 431 6.96 -0.43 9.81
CA GLU A 431 7.12 0.68 10.77
C GLU A 431 6.02 0.69 11.84
N ASN A 432 4.76 0.47 11.43
CA ASN A 432 3.62 0.38 12.34
C ASN A 432 3.71 -0.85 13.24
N ASN A 433 4.05 -2.02 12.67
CA ASN A 433 4.16 -3.26 13.41
C ASN A 433 5.30 -3.24 14.44
N ILE A 434 6.45 -2.64 14.10
CA ILE A 434 7.57 -2.42 15.04
C ILE A 434 7.12 -1.51 16.20
N THR A 435 6.43 -0.42 15.89
CA THR A 435 5.92 0.52 16.90
C THR A 435 4.97 -0.18 17.88
N TRP A 436 4.02 -0.98 17.35
CA TRP A 436 3.07 -1.72 18.19
C TRP A 436 3.71 -2.87 18.96
N ALA A 437 4.66 -3.60 18.39
CA ALA A 437 5.41 -4.62 19.10
C ALA A 437 6.10 -4.04 20.35
N ARG A 438 6.78 -2.90 20.20
CA ARG A 438 7.42 -2.19 21.32
C ARG A 438 6.41 -1.68 22.36
N ALA A 439 5.21 -1.27 21.94
CA ALA A 439 4.17 -0.83 22.87
C ALA A 439 3.62 -2.01 23.69
N LEU A 440 3.34 -3.14 23.03
CA LEU A 440 2.88 -4.38 23.66
C LEU A 440 3.91 -4.94 24.64
N GLU A 441 5.19 -5.02 24.24
CA GLU A 441 6.29 -5.46 25.12
C GLU A 441 6.37 -4.59 26.39
N ARG A 442 6.27 -3.26 26.24
CA ARG A 442 6.31 -2.32 27.37
C ARG A 442 5.12 -2.48 28.32
N ALA A 443 3.95 -2.87 27.81
CA ALA A 443 2.78 -3.20 28.61
C ALA A 443 2.88 -4.59 29.28
N GLY A 444 3.96 -5.34 29.04
CA GLY A 444 4.17 -6.67 29.62
C GLY A 444 3.46 -7.81 28.88
N VAL A 445 2.98 -7.57 27.65
CA VAL A 445 2.41 -8.60 26.78
C VAL A 445 3.54 -9.51 26.29
N HIS A 446 3.28 -10.82 26.23
CA HIS A 446 4.24 -11.76 25.64
C HIS A 446 4.19 -11.66 24.10
N VAL A 447 5.06 -10.84 23.54
CA VAL A 447 5.18 -10.65 22.09
C VAL A 447 6.08 -11.73 21.49
N VAL A 448 5.59 -12.39 20.46
CA VAL A 448 6.32 -13.38 19.67
C VAL A 448 6.42 -12.89 18.24
N TYR A 449 7.61 -12.98 17.68
CA TYR A 449 7.85 -12.76 16.26
C TYR A 449 7.77 -14.11 15.58
N GLY A 450 7.13 -14.22 14.41
CA GLY A 450 6.82 -15.49 13.74
C GLY A 450 8.02 -16.46 13.58
N LEU A 451 7.73 -17.68 13.13
CA LEU A 451 8.76 -18.71 12.96
C LEU A 451 9.77 -18.33 11.87
N VAL A 452 11.06 -18.58 12.12
CA VAL A 452 12.13 -18.37 11.12
C VAL A 452 11.82 -19.15 9.84
N GLY A 453 11.94 -18.48 8.70
CA GLY A 453 11.65 -19.00 7.37
C GLY A 453 10.16 -19.04 7.01
N LEU A 454 9.25 -18.66 7.92
CA LEU A 454 7.80 -18.72 7.71
C LEU A 454 7.11 -17.40 8.04
N LYS A 455 6.20 -16.99 7.16
CA LYS A 455 5.30 -15.85 7.43
C LYS A 455 4.00 -16.32 8.04
N THR A 456 3.61 -15.73 9.16
CA THR A 456 2.33 -16.07 9.82
C THR A 456 1.22 -15.21 9.23
N HIS A 457 0.43 -15.80 8.33
CA HIS A 457 -0.69 -15.12 7.67
C HIS A 457 -2.07 -15.43 8.27
N ALA A 458 -2.17 -16.35 9.23
CA ALA A 458 -3.44 -16.69 9.87
C ALA A 458 -3.95 -15.54 10.76
N LYS A 459 -5.26 -15.26 10.75
CA LYS A 459 -5.89 -14.23 11.61
C LYS A 459 -6.77 -14.88 12.65
N LEU A 460 -6.21 -15.04 13.83
CA LEU A 460 -6.77 -15.85 14.90
C LEU A 460 -6.78 -15.03 16.19
N ALA A 461 -7.87 -15.12 16.92
CA ALA A 461 -7.93 -14.70 18.31
C ALA A 461 -8.51 -15.85 19.13
N LEU A 462 -7.91 -16.12 20.27
CA LEU A 462 -8.30 -17.16 21.21
C LEU A 462 -8.42 -16.54 22.59
N ILE A 463 -9.60 -16.66 23.19
CA ILE A 463 -9.90 -16.20 24.54
C ILE A 463 -10.21 -17.44 25.38
N VAL A 464 -9.48 -17.61 26.47
CA VAL A 464 -9.70 -18.69 27.45
C VAL A 464 -10.40 -18.09 28.66
N ARG A 465 -11.66 -18.50 28.86
CA ARG A 465 -12.54 -17.99 29.93
C ARG A 465 -12.92 -19.13 30.87
N ARG A 466 -13.00 -18.84 32.16
CA ARG A 466 -13.57 -19.73 33.18
C ARG A 466 -15.09 -19.64 33.12
N GLU A 467 -15.73 -20.76 32.83
CA GLU A 467 -17.18 -20.92 32.85
C GLU A 467 -17.57 -21.86 34.00
N HIS A 468 -18.87 -21.96 34.27
CA HIS A 468 -19.43 -22.83 35.32
C HIS A 468 -19.05 -24.32 35.15
N ASP A 469 -18.88 -24.79 33.92
CA ASP A 469 -18.54 -26.17 33.56
C ASP A 469 -17.04 -26.39 33.29
N GLY A 470 -16.20 -25.38 33.51
CA GLY A 470 -14.75 -25.46 33.35
C GLY A 470 -14.19 -24.38 32.42
N LEU A 471 -13.01 -24.63 31.86
CA LEU A 471 -12.39 -23.69 30.93
C LEU A 471 -13.02 -23.84 29.54
N ARG A 472 -13.48 -22.72 28.97
CA ARG A 472 -14.00 -22.65 27.62
C ARG A 472 -13.13 -21.75 26.76
N ARG A 473 -13.06 -22.09 25.47
CA ARG A 473 -12.27 -21.37 24.47
C ARG A 473 -13.22 -20.69 23.50
N TYR A 474 -13.09 -19.38 23.36
CA TYR A 474 -13.77 -18.59 22.35
C TYR A 474 -12.77 -18.20 21.29
N VAL A 475 -13.14 -18.39 20.03
CA VAL A 475 -12.23 -18.23 18.90
C VAL A 475 -12.84 -17.27 17.89
N HIS A 476 -12.02 -16.36 17.38
CA HIS A 476 -12.26 -15.68 16.11
C HIS A 476 -11.29 -16.20 15.04
N LEU A 477 -11.82 -16.59 13.89
CA LEU A 477 -11.08 -17.01 12.70
C LEU A 477 -11.42 -16.06 11.54
N GLY A 478 -10.43 -15.35 11.00
CA GLY A 478 -10.63 -14.37 9.93
C GLY A 478 -9.85 -14.67 8.66
N THR A 479 -10.42 -14.36 7.50
CA THR A 479 -9.67 -14.25 6.23
C THR A 479 -8.90 -12.92 6.16
N GLY A 480 -9.47 -11.87 6.75
CA GLY A 480 -8.96 -10.50 6.78
C GLY A 480 -8.13 -10.15 8.00
N ASN A 481 -7.39 -9.04 7.92
CA ASN A 481 -6.57 -8.50 9.02
C ASN A 481 -7.43 -7.87 10.13
N TYR A 482 -6.87 -7.80 11.34
CA TYR A 482 -7.45 -7.07 12.48
C TYR A 482 -7.29 -5.55 12.34
N ASN A 483 -7.85 -4.97 11.27
CA ASN A 483 -7.79 -3.55 10.96
C ASN A 483 -9.19 -3.04 10.56
N ALA A 484 -9.79 -2.23 11.44
CA ALA A 484 -11.15 -1.73 11.29
C ALA A 484 -11.33 -0.81 10.06
N THR A 485 -10.27 -0.12 9.63
CA THR A 485 -10.30 0.75 8.46
C THR A 485 -10.38 -0.10 7.18
N THR A 486 -9.51 -1.11 7.07
CA THR A 486 -9.50 -1.98 5.89
C THR A 486 -10.71 -2.91 5.86
N ALA A 487 -11.28 -3.31 7.00
CA ALA A 487 -12.50 -4.11 7.05
C ALA A 487 -13.73 -3.42 6.42
N ARG A 488 -13.67 -2.12 6.15
CA ARG A 488 -14.70 -1.38 5.39
C ARG A 488 -14.48 -1.39 3.88
N LEU A 489 -13.29 -1.80 3.44
CA LEU A 489 -12.86 -1.77 2.04
C LEU A 489 -12.73 -3.18 1.44
N TYR A 490 -12.26 -4.14 2.24
CA TYR A 490 -12.05 -5.53 1.82
C TYR A 490 -13.26 -6.39 2.15
N THR A 491 -13.53 -7.35 1.26
CA THR A 491 -14.50 -8.41 1.50
C THR A 491 -13.83 -9.57 2.21
N ASP A 492 -14.22 -9.82 3.46
CA ASP A 492 -13.60 -10.82 4.32
C ASP A 492 -14.65 -11.58 5.14
N LEU A 493 -14.32 -12.82 5.52
CA LEU A 493 -15.12 -13.63 6.42
C LEU A 493 -14.45 -13.67 7.80
N GLY A 494 -15.26 -13.55 8.84
CA GLY A 494 -14.89 -13.75 10.24
C GLY A 494 -15.84 -14.74 10.89
N MET A 495 -15.32 -15.74 11.60
CA MET A 495 -16.14 -16.71 12.33
C MET A 495 -15.86 -16.63 13.82
N LEU A 496 -16.91 -16.45 14.60
CA LEU A 496 -16.91 -16.53 16.05
C LEU A 496 -17.48 -17.87 16.49
N THR A 497 -16.74 -18.62 17.29
CA THR A 497 -17.14 -19.97 17.72
C THR A 497 -16.59 -20.30 19.10
N CYS A 498 -17.27 -21.20 19.82
CA CYS A 498 -16.71 -21.90 20.98
C CYS A 498 -16.72 -23.42 20.81
N GLN A 499 -16.70 -23.93 19.57
CA GLN A 499 -16.62 -25.36 19.29
C GLN A 499 -15.33 -25.97 19.90
N PRO A 500 -15.42 -27.06 20.67
CA PRO A 500 -14.27 -27.63 21.38
C PRO A 500 -13.10 -28.04 20.48
N ASP A 501 -13.38 -28.65 19.32
CA ASP A 501 -12.34 -29.12 18.39
C ASP A 501 -11.56 -27.94 17.78
N LEU A 502 -12.27 -26.92 17.28
CA LEU A 502 -11.66 -25.70 16.75
C LEU A 502 -10.87 -24.94 17.83
N GLY A 503 -11.43 -24.83 19.05
CA GLY A 503 -10.74 -24.22 20.18
C GLY A 503 -9.44 -24.94 20.54
N SER A 504 -9.43 -26.28 20.45
CA SER A 504 -8.25 -27.10 20.71
C SER A 504 -7.20 -26.94 19.61
N ASP A 505 -7.61 -27.01 18.34
CA ASP A 505 -6.71 -26.82 17.20
C ASP A 505 -6.06 -25.43 17.20
N VAL A 506 -6.81 -24.36 17.47
CA VAL A 506 -6.24 -23.00 17.57
C VAL A 506 -5.28 -22.88 18.75
N SER A 507 -5.57 -23.53 19.88
CA SER A 507 -4.65 -23.56 21.02
C SER A 507 -3.33 -24.24 20.66
N GLU A 508 -3.41 -25.39 19.99
CA GLU A 508 -2.25 -26.16 19.52
C GLU A 508 -1.45 -25.37 18.47
N LEU A 509 -2.12 -24.66 17.56
CA LEU A 509 -1.48 -23.79 16.58
C LEU A 509 -0.73 -22.63 17.25
N PHE A 510 -1.32 -21.97 18.26
CA PHE A 510 -0.57 -20.97 19.03
C PHE A 510 0.65 -21.58 19.72
N ASN A 511 0.52 -22.78 20.30
CA ASN A 511 1.66 -23.44 20.95
C ASN A 511 2.75 -23.82 19.93
N PHE A 512 2.37 -24.16 18.70
CA PHE A 512 3.29 -24.38 17.58
C PHE A 512 4.00 -23.09 17.16
N LEU A 513 3.29 -21.97 17.14
CA LEU A 513 3.84 -20.67 16.77
C LEU A 513 4.75 -20.07 17.84
N THR A 514 4.49 -20.35 19.13
CA THR A 514 5.22 -19.74 20.25
C THR A 514 6.22 -20.67 20.94
N GLY A 515 6.32 -21.94 20.53
CA GLY A 515 7.16 -22.92 21.20
C GLY A 515 7.64 -24.03 20.28
N TYR A 516 8.47 -24.93 20.82
CA TYR A 516 9.00 -26.07 20.08
C TYR A 516 7.99 -27.22 20.00
N SER A 517 6.89 -27.00 19.29
CA SER A 517 5.92 -28.07 18.98
C SER A 517 6.21 -28.69 17.61
N ARG A 518 6.00 -30.00 17.49
CA ARG A 518 6.03 -30.73 16.21
C ARG A 518 4.63 -31.19 15.81
N GLN A 519 3.63 -30.36 16.09
CA GLN A 519 2.25 -30.68 15.74
C GLN A 519 2.13 -30.96 14.24
N SER A 520 1.75 -32.19 13.91
CA SER A 520 1.67 -32.66 12.53
C SER A 520 0.24 -32.87 12.05
N HIS A 521 -0.75 -32.77 12.96
CA HIS A 521 -2.15 -33.06 12.65
C HIS A 521 -3.11 -32.13 13.42
N TYR A 522 -4.13 -31.63 12.74
CA TYR A 522 -5.22 -30.84 13.34
C TYR A 522 -6.58 -31.53 13.11
N ARG A 523 -7.55 -31.32 13.99
CA ARG A 523 -8.85 -32.02 13.94
C ARG A 523 -9.76 -31.46 12.84
N LYS A 524 -9.74 -30.15 12.66
CA LYS A 524 -10.63 -29.36 11.81
C LYS A 524 -9.88 -28.31 11.00
N LEU A 525 -8.81 -27.73 11.54
CA LEU A 525 -8.03 -26.72 10.81
C LEU A 525 -7.17 -27.36 9.71
N LEU A 526 -7.04 -26.67 8.58
CA LEU A 526 -6.02 -26.96 7.59
C LEU A 526 -4.90 -25.94 7.73
N VAL A 527 -3.70 -26.39 8.12
CA VAL A 527 -2.58 -25.52 8.46
C VAL A 527 -1.42 -25.75 7.49
N ALA A 528 -1.03 -24.70 6.74
CA ALA A 528 0.20 -24.70 5.97
C ALA A 528 1.42 -24.42 6.87
N PRO A 529 2.59 -25.05 6.61
CA PRO A 529 2.90 -25.96 5.49
C PRO A 529 2.62 -27.44 5.76
N VAL A 530 1.93 -27.78 6.86
CA VAL A 530 1.81 -29.16 7.37
C VAL A 530 0.81 -30.01 6.56
N GLU A 531 -0.47 -29.63 6.51
CA GLU A 531 -1.55 -30.50 5.99
C GLU A 531 -2.27 -29.93 4.75
N LEU A 532 -1.95 -28.71 4.31
CA LEU A 532 -2.75 -28.04 3.27
C LEU A 532 -2.69 -28.70 1.87
N ARG A 533 -1.57 -29.35 1.49
CA ARG A 533 -1.42 -30.00 0.16
C ARG A 533 -1.95 -31.44 0.10
N PRO A 534 -1.73 -32.30 1.12
CA PRO A 534 -2.29 -33.65 1.13
C PRO A 534 -3.79 -33.71 1.48
N GLY A 535 -4.31 -32.63 2.08
CA GLY A 535 -5.64 -32.55 2.69
C GLY A 535 -6.83 -32.55 1.74
#